data_AF-A0A954X5Z9-F1
#
_entry.id   AF-A0A954X5Z9-F1
#
_cell.length_a   1.000
_cell.length_b   1.000
_cell.length_c   1.000
_cell.angle_alpha   90.00
_cell.angle_beta   90.00
_cell.angle_gamma   90.00
#
_symmetry.space_group_name_H-M   'P 1'
#
loop_
_entity.id
_entity.type
_entity.pdbx_description
1 polymer ?
#
loop_
_entity_poly.entity_id
_entity_poly.type
_entity_poly.pdbx_seq_one_letter_code
_entity_poly.pdbx_strand_id
1 'polypeptide(L)'
;MHARDLMDVAAQVAYQAPSFLKALPPVSDKLLADYWSASRCRVDRWSMALRDYSQTLDNRGEKAAARQWTRIRPVLTEILLSETLTRVWAGMSAAYDHRRKSNHMEPVARAIHVAHLEARHRVLSVLVCGRGFAVQDAVLLNRVRRRVESWTDALLAPIALEHDVGSLAFGEARCREFALDLAERRHDGLEEPARQLAMASLQAAFRDTESLTANADLNAQIAVAVRSCVGIQPAKLGGDRLADWLTRMQQMAEDTQSLLDELYVLEGMGQRLA
;
A
#
# COMPACT_ATOMS: atom_id res chain seq x y z
N MET A 1 -10.78 11.81 1.86
CA MET A 1 -9.47 11.48 1.27
C MET A 1 -9.50 10.04 0.78
N HIS A 2 -9.08 9.78 -0.45
CA HIS A 2 -9.15 8.45 -1.05
C HIS A 2 -8.07 7.52 -0.45
N ALA A 3 -8.29 6.20 -0.49
CA ALA A 3 -7.32 5.23 0.03
C ALA A 3 -5.99 5.25 -0.74
N ARG A 4 -6.00 5.62 -2.03
CA ARG A 4 -4.79 5.81 -2.84
C ARG A 4 -3.91 6.94 -2.33
N ASP A 5 -4.51 7.98 -1.73
CA ASP A 5 -3.76 9.11 -1.18
C ASP A 5 -2.91 8.68 0.04
N LEU A 6 -3.27 7.55 0.68
CA LEU A 6 -2.44 6.93 1.73
C LEU A 6 -1.16 6.32 1.17
N MET A 7 -1.11 5.98 -0.12
CA MET A 7 0.13 5.53 -0.77
C MET A 7 1.11 6.69 -0.91
N ASP A 8 0.63 7.89 -1.24
CA ASP A 8 1.47 9.09 -1.23
C ASP A 8 2.01 9.38 0.17
N VAL A 9 1.19 9.19 1.21
CA VAL A 9 1.63 9.30 2.61
C VAL A 9 2.69 8.24 2.91
N ALA A 10 2.50 6.99 2.49
CA ALA A 10 3.46 5.91 2.69
C ALA A 10 4.81 6.25 2.04
N ALA A 11 4.79 6.76 0.82
CA ALA A 11 6.00 7.18 0.12
C ALA A 11 6.69 8.35 0.82
N GLN A 12 5.94 9.36 1.25
CA GLN A 12 6.48 10.48 2.04
C GLN A 12 7.18 9.99 3.32
N VAL A 13 6.54 9.06 4.05
CA VAL A 13 7.08 8.44 5.25
C VAL A 13 8.36 7.66 4.93
N ALA A 14 8.34 6.81 3.91
CA ALA A 14 9.49 6.01 3.47
C ALA A 14 10.71 6.89 3.15
N TYR A 15 10.52 7.96 2.39
CA TYR A 15 11.62 8.85 2.02
C TYR A 15 12.08 9.77 3.15
N GLN A 16 11.21 10.09 4.11
CA GLN A 16 11.58 10.85 5.30
C GLN A 16 12.28 9.98 6.35
N ALA A 17 12.07 8.65 6.30
CA ALA A 17 12.52 7.72 7.33
C ALA A 17 14.03 7.83 7.63
N PRO A 18 14.97 7.87 6.66
CA PRO A 18 16.41 7.97 6.98
C PRO A 18 16.74 9.23 7.79
N SER A 19 16.22 10.39 7.38
CA SER A 19 16.43 11.66 8.07
C SER A 19 15.78 11.68 9.46
N PHE A 20 14.57 11.14 9.59
CA PHE A 20 13.85 11.05 10.85
C PHE A 20 14.54 10.10 11.84
N LEU A 21 14.97 8.92 11.37
CA LEU A 21 15.68 7.93 12.18
C LEU A 21 17.11 8.36 12.55
N LYS A 22 17.69 9.32 11.82
CA LYS A 22 18.95 9.97 12.19
C LYS A 22 18.74 11.02 13.28
N ALA A 23 17.70 11.84 13.15
CA ALA A 23 17.41 12.92 14.09
C ALA A 23 16.77 12.43 15.41
N LEU A 24 16.02 11.31 15.36
CA LEU A 24 15.27 10.72 16.48
C LEU A 24 14.47 11.75 17.29
N PRO A 25 13.63 12.58 16.64
CA PRO A 25 12.85 13.58 17.36
C PRO A 25 11.83 12.87 18.29
N PRO A 26 11.46 13.47 19.43
CA PRO A 26 10.41 12.91 20.28
C PRO A 26 9.07 12.91 19.56
N VAL A 27 8.37 11.77 19.60
CA VAL A 27 7.00 11.64 19.06
C VAL A 27 5.99 11.89 20.18
N SER A 28 4.93 12.64 19.87
CA SER A 28 3.87 12.98 20.81
C SER A 28 2.90 11.82 21.01
N ASP A 29 2.61 11.49 22.28
CA ASP A 29 1.60 10.51 22.67
C ASP A 29 0.23 10.80 22.07
N LYS A 30 -0.12 12.09 21.99
CA LYS A 30 -1.40 12.53 21.42
C LYS A 30 -1.51 12.13 19.96
N LEU A 31 -0.45 12.32 19.16
CA LEU A 31 -0.46 12.00 17.73
C LEU A 31 -0.51 10.49 17.50
N LEU A 32 0.17 9.70 18.34
CA LEU A 32 0.07 8.25 18.31
C LEU A 32 -1.32 7.76 18.71
N ALA A 33 -1.95 8.38 19.71
CA ALA A 33 -3.33 8.08 20.11
C ALA A 33 -4.34 8.43 19.01
N ASP A 34 -4.16 9.55 18.31
CA ASP A 34 -4.99 9.94 17.17
C ASP A 34 -4.86 8.92 16.02
N TYR A 35 -3.64 8.49 15.70
CA TYR A 35 -3.39 7.42 14.72
C TYR A 35 -4.06 6.11 15.12
N TRP A 36 -3.89 5.68 16.38
CA TRP A 36 -4.48 4.46 16.92
C TRP A 36 -6.00 4.49 16.82
N SER A 37 -6.63 5.55 17.32
CA SER A 37 -8.09 5.70 17.35
C SER A 37 -8.69 5.65 15.95
N ALA A 38 -8.17 6.44 15.01
CA ALA A 38 -8.65 6.47 13.64
C ALA A 38 -8.47 5.10 12.93
N SER A 39 -7.32 4.45 13.15
CA SER A 39 -7.03 3.12 12.58
C SER A 39 -7.94 2.03 13.14
N ARG A 40 -8.20 2.03 14.45
CA ARG A 40 -9.11 1.09 15.12
C ARG A 40 -10.54 1.25 14.61
N CYS A 41 -11.07 2.47 14.58
CA CYS A 41 -12.38 2.77 14.02
C CYS A 41 -12.51 2.25 12.57
N ARG A 42 -11.45 2.39 11.77
CA ARG A 42 -11.46 1.93 10.37
C ARG A 42 -11.50 0.40 10.27
N VAL A 43 -10.70 -0.30 11.07
CA VAL A 43 -10.71 -1.76 11.16
C VAL A 43 -12.08 -2.29 11.59
N ASP A 44 -12.74 -1.62 12.55
CA ASP A 44 -14.07 -2.03 13.02
C ASP A 44 -15.11 -1.86 11.90
N ARG A 45 -15.08 -0.74 11.15
CA ARG A 45 -15.94 -0.52 9.97
C ARG A 45 -15.69 -1.56 8.87
N TRP A 46 -14.43 -1.91 8.59
CA TRP A 46 -14.09 -2.99 7.66
C TRP A 46 -14.67 -4.32 8.11
N SER A 47 -14.51 -4.65 9.39
CA SER A 47 -15.00 -5.90 9.98
C SER A 47 -16.52 -6.03 9.89
N MET A 48 -17.24 -4.93 10.10
CA MET A 48 -18.70 -4.88 9.92
C MET A 48 -19.11 -5.08 8.47
N ALA A 49 -18.47 -4.37 7.53
CA ALA A 49 -18.78 -4.47 6.10
C ALA A 49 -18.51 -5.87 5.54
N LEU A 50 -17.38 -6.48 5.90
CA LEU A 50 -17.03 -7.84 5.48
C LEU A 50 -18.01 -8.88 6.04
N ARG A 51 -18.47 -8.69 7.28
CA ARG A 51 -19.48 -9.57 7.91
C ARG A 51 -20.84 -9.46 7.22
N ASP A 52 -21.31 -8.23 6.97
CA ASP A 52 -22.57 -7.97 6.26
C ASP A 52 -22.54 -8.56 4.83
N TYR A 53 -21.39 -8.43 4.14
CA TYR A 53 -21.16 -9.07 2.85
C TYR A 53 -21.32 -10.59 2.92
N SER A 54 -20.60 -11.26 3.83
CA SER A 54 -20.66 -12.72 3.99
C SER A 54 -22.08 -13.20 4.30
N GLN A 55 -22.77 -12.56 5.26
CA GLN A 55 -24.13 -12.93 5.65
C GLN A 55 -25.15 -12.75 4.50
N THR A 56 -24.94 -11.75 3.65
CA THR A 56 -25.82 -11.49 2.50
C THR A 56 -25.64 -12.54 1.41
N LEU A 57 -24.42 -13.03 1.18
CA LEU A 57 -24.15 -14.07 0.20
C LEU A 57 -24.80 -15.41 0.54
N ASP A 58 -24.88 -15.76 1.83
CA ASP A 58 -25.46 -17.03 2.27
C ASP A 58 -26.99 -17.06 2.14
N ASN A 59 -27.65 -15.89 2.14
CA ASN A 59 -29.09 -15.78 2.31
C ASN A 59 -29.85 -15.22 1.09
N ARG A 60 -29.17 -14.76 0.03
CA ARG A 60 -29.83 -14.04 -1.08
C ARG A 60 -29.34 -14.45 -2.47
N GLY A 61 -30.24 -14.37 -3.45
CA GLY A 61 -29.94 -14.70 -4.86
C GLY A 61 -29.03 -13.69 -5.58
N GLU A 62 -28.63 -14.02 -6.82
CA GLU A 62 -27.57 -13.35 -7.60
C GLU A 62 -27.71 -11.82 -7.72
N LYS A 63 -28.91 -11.29 -7.92
CA LYS A 63 -29.14 -9.83 -8.02
C LYS A 63 -28.80 -9.08 -6.73
N ALA A 64 -29.01 -9.69 -5.57
CA ALA A 64 -28.63 -9.10 -4.29
C ALA A 64 -27.12 -9.14 -4.11
N ALA A 65 -26.47 -10.22 -4.55
CA ALA A 65 -25.02 -10.36 -4.52
C ALA A 65 -24.32 -9.29 -5.35
N ALA A 66 -24.80 -9.02 -6.58
CA ALA A 66 -24.25 -7.97 -7.44
C ALA A 66 -24.33 -6.56 -6.80
N ARG A 67 -25.47 -6.21 -6.19
CA ARG A 67 -25.62 -4.92 -5.47
C ARG A 67 -24.71 -4.83 -4.26
N GLN A 68 -24.56 -5.95 -3.54
CA GLN A 68 -23.70 -6.01 -2.37
C GLN A 68 -22.22 -5.93 -2.78
N TRP A 69 -21.84 -6.49 -3.93
CA TRP A 69 -20.50 -6.34 -4.49
C TRP A 69 -20.13 -4.88 -4.72
N THR A 70 -21.01 -4.10 -5.36
CA THR A 70 -20.80 -2.65 -5.57
C THR A 70 -20.53 -1.90 -4.25
N ARG A 71 -21.09 -2.37 -3.14
CA ARG A 71 -20.91 -1.76 -1.81
C ARG A 71 -19.62 -2.21 -1.12
N ILE A 72 -19.28 -3.51 -1.20
CA ILE A 72 -18.09 -4.03 -0.51
C ILE A 72 -16.80 -3.73 -1.26
N ARG A 73 -16.83 -3.65 -2.60
CA ARG A 73 -15.64 -3.50 -3.42
C ARG A 73 -14.75 -2.31 -3.01
N PRO A 74 -15.28 -1.09 -2.73
CA PRO A 74 -14.48 0.01 -2.20
C PRO A 74 -13.77 -0.32 -0.87
N VAL A 75 -14.40 -1.13 0.00
CA VAL A 75 -13.81 -1.58 1.28
C VAL A 75 -12.65 -2.54 1.01
N LEU A 76 -12.83 -3.51 0.11
CA LEU A 76 -11.78 -4.46 -0.26
C LEU A 76 -10.56 -3.74 -0.85
N THR A 77 -10.81 -2.81 -1.77
CA THR A 77 -9.77 -1.97 -2.38
C THR A 77 -9.08 -1.10 -1.34
N GLU A 78 -9.82 -0.48 -0.41
CA GLU A 78 -9.26 0.33 0.67
C GLU A 78 -8.36 -0.47 1.62
N ILE A 79 -8.77 -1.70 1.99
CA ILE A 79 -7.93 -2.61 2.79
C ILE A 79 -6.60 -2.81 2.07
N LEU A 80 -6.63 -3.27 0.81
CA LEU A 80 -5.40 -3.53 0.05
C LEU A 80 -4.51 -2.28 -0.07
N LEU A 81 -5.04 -1.14 -0.51
CA LEU A 81 -4.24 0.07 -0.71
C LEU A 81 -3.59 0.58 0.58
N SER A 82 -4.36 0.56 1.68
CA SER A 82 -3.88 1.07 2.97
C SER A 82 -2.90 0.14 3.68
N GLU A 83 -2.69 -1.08 3.16
CA GLU A 83 -1.66 -2.01 3.65
C GLU A 83 -0.26 -1.43 3.47
N THR A 84 -0.02 -0.73 2.36
CA THR A 84 1.25 -0.07 2.04
C THR A 84 1.69 0.87 3.17
N LEU A 85 0.82 1.82 3.54
CA LEU A 85 1.10 2.76 4.63
C LEU A 85 1.25 2.03 5.97
N THR A 86 0.42 1.02 6.21
CA THR A 86 0.44 0.27 7.48
C THR A 86 1.78 -0.45 7.69
N ARG A 87 2.31 -1.10 6.65
CA ARG A 87 3.60 -1.80 6.68
C ARG A 87 4.78 -0.84 6.78
N VAL A 88 4.80 0.22 5.96
CA VAL A 88 5.85 1.25 6.00
C VAL A 88 5.89 1.94 7.37
N TRP A 89 4.72 2.29 7.92
CA TRP A 89 4.62 2.91 9.23
C TRP A 89 5.05 1.98 10.36
N ALA A 90 4.69 0.70 10.30
CA ALA A 90 5.16 -0.30 11.26
C ALA A 90 6.68 -0.47 11.20
N GLY A 91 7.27 -0.52 10.01
CA GLY A 91 8.72 -0.63 9.82
C GLY A 91 9.46 0.58 10.36
N MET A 92 8.96 1.78 10.07
CA MET A 92 9.54 3.02 10.59
C MET A 92 9.42 3.11 12.12
N SER A 93 8.28 2.71 12.68
CA SER A 93 8.05 2.71 14.13
C SER A 93 8.97 1.73 14.85
N ALA A 94 9.15 0.51 14.30
CA ALA A 94 10.09 -0.48 14.83
C ALA A 94 11.54 0.00 14.76
N ALA A 95 11.95 0.56 13.61
CA ALA A 95 13.28 1.14 13.46
C ALA A 95 13.54 2.28 14.45
N TYR A 96 12.54 3.15 14.67
CA TYR A 96 12.63 4.26 15.61
C TYR A 96 12.80 3.78 17.05
N ASP A 97 11.94 2.87 17.51
CA ASP A 97 11.98 2.33 18.87
C ASP A 97 13.27 1.53 19.12
N HIS A 98 13.71 0.76 18.14
CA HIS A 98 14.99 0.05 18.20
C HIS A 98 16.17 1.01 18.41
N ARG A 99 16.25 2.11 17.64
CA ARG A 99 17.32 3.12 17.79
C ARG A 99 17.26 3.85 19.13
N ARG A 100 16.04 4.19 19.57
CA ARG A 100 15.82 4.93 20.82
C ARG A 100 15.89 4.02 22.05
N LYS A 101 15.94 2.70 21.86
CA LYS A 101 15.80 1.67 22.92
C LYS A 101 14.53 1.90 23.75
N SER A 102 13.44 2.25 23.06
CA SER A 102 12.12 2.46 23.64
C SER A 102 11.12 1.44 23.10
N ASN A 103 9.91 1.46 23.66
CA ASN A 103 8.78 0.66 23.19
C ASN A 103 7.54 1.54 23.12
N HIS A 104 7.62 2.60 22.31
CA HIS A 104 6.69 3.71 22.29
C HIS A 104 5.81 3.71 21.04
N MET A 105 6.41 3.71 19.86
CA MET A 105 5.69 3.76 18.58
C MET A 105 5.32 2.36 18.06
N GLU A 106 6.25 1.42 18.16
CA GLU A 106 6.15 0.08 17.60
C GLU A 106 4.92 -0.68 18.12
N PRO A 107 4.60 -0.72 19.43
CA PRO A 107 3.42 -1.45 19.92
C PRO A 107 2.12 -1.00 19.25
N VAL A 108 1.98 0.31 19.04
CA VAL A 108 0.79 0.90 18.43
C VAL A 108 0.72 0.53 16.96
N ALA A 109 1.80 0.76 16.20
CA ALA A 109 1.84 0.45 14.77
C ALA A 109 1.71 -1.05 14.49
N ARG A 110 2.36 -1.89 15.30
CA ARG A 110 2.29 -3.36 15.21
C ARG A 110 0.90 -3.90 15.48
N ALA A 111 0.20 -3.38 16.49
CA ALA A 111 -1.17 -3.78 16.78
C ALA A 111 -2.13 -3.44 15.62
N ILE A 112 -1.98 -2.27 15.00
CA ILE A 112 -2.75 -1.92 13.78
C ILE A 112 -2.36 -2.80 12.60
N HIS A 113 -1.07 -3.10 12.42
CA HIS A 113 -0.60 -3.99 11.36
C HIS A 113 -1.18 -5.39 11.47
N VAL A 114 -1.19 -6.00 12.66
CA VAL A 114 -1.82 -7.32 12.89
C VAL A 114 -3.31 -7.30 12.56
N ALA A 115 -4.03 -6.25 12.98
CA ALA A 115 -5.44 -6.09 12.67
C ALA A 115 -5.70 -5.91 11.16
N HIS A 116 -4.76 -5.26 10.46
CA HIS A 116 -4.80 -5.15 9.01
C HIS A 116 -4.59 -6.51 8.32
N LEU A 117 -3.62 -7.31 8.77
CA LEU A 117 -3.37 -8.64 8.21
C LEU A 117 -4.59 -9.56 8.30
N GLU A 118 -5.36 -9.47 9.39
CA GLU A 118 -6.63 -10.17 9.54
C GLU A 118 -7.67 -9.70 8.50
N ALA A 119 -7.82 -8.39 8.32
CA ALA A 119 -8.72 -7.83 7.30
C ALA A 119 -8.30 -8.27 5.88
N ARG A 120 -7.00 -8.22 5.57
CA ARG A 120 -6.44 -8.70 4.31
C ARG A 120 -6.74 -10.17 4.08
N HIS A 121 -6.53 -11.04 5.08
CA HIS A 121 -6.85 -12.46 4.96
C HIS A 121 -8.31 -12.68 4.53
N ARG A 122 -9.24 -11.94 5.11
CA ARG A 122 -10.66 -12.00 4.73
C ARG A 122 -10.91 -11.52 3.30
N VAL A 123 -10.23 -10.46 2.85
CA VAL A 123 -10.27 -10.02 1.44
C VAL A 123 -9.79 -11.12 0.50
N LEU A 124 -8.68 -11.79 0.84
CA LEU A 124 -8.15 -12.89 0.05
C LEU A 124 -9.11 -14.10 0.03
N SER A 125 -9.75 -14.41 1.16
CA SER A 125 -10.81 -15.43 1.19
C SER A 125 -11.98 -15.09 0.28
N VAL A 126 -12.44 -13.83 0.24
CA VAL A 126 -13.47 -13.39 -0.71
C VAL A 126 -13.02 -13.60 -2.15
N LEU A 127 -11.78 -13.22 -2.49
CA LEU A 127 -11.20 -13.40 -3.81
C LEU A 127 -11.11 -14.86 -4.25
N VAL A 128 -10.70 -15.76 -3.34
CA VAL A 128 -10.54 -17.19 -3.63
C VAL A 128 -11.89 -17.90 -3.73
N CYS A 129 -12.85 -17.58 -2.86
CA CYS A 129 -14.17 -18.20 -2.88
C CYS A 129 -14.99 -17.82 -4.13
N GLY A 130 -14.71 -16.66 -4.74
CA GLY A 130 -15.28 -16.26 -6.04
C GLY A 130 -16.81 -16.10 -6.05
N ARG A 131 -17.44 -15.89 -4.89
CA ARG A 131 -18.90 -15.80 -4.76
C ARG A 131 -19.38 -14.37 -4.84
N GLY A 132 -20.40 -14.11 -5.66
CA GLY A 132 -21.16 -12.86 -5.65
C GLY A 132 -20.55 -11.70 -6.43
N PHE A 133 -19.59 -11.96 -7.32
CA PHE A 133 -19.01 -10.98 -8.23
C PHE A 133 -18.50 -11.63 -9.52
N ALA A 134 -18.26 -10.82 -10.55
CA ALA A 134 -17.79 -11.30 -11.85
C ALA A 134 -16.28 -11.62 -11.80
N VAL A 135 -15.83 -12.58 -12.60
CA VAL A 135 -14.41 -12.97 -12.69
C VAL A 135 -13.52 -11.77 -13.04
N GLN A 136 -14.01 -10.86 -13.90
CA GLN A 136 -13.30 -9.65 -14.28
C GLN A 136 -13.00 -8.76 -13.06
N ASP A 137 -13.93 -8.65 -12.11
CA ASP A 137 -13.72 -7.89 -10.89
C ASP A 137 -12.67 -8.54 -9.97
N ALA A 138 -12.63 -9.88 -9.93
CA ALA A 138 -11.58 -10.64 -9.25
C ALA A 138 -10.19 -10.29 -9.79
N VAL A 139 -10.06 -10.26 -11.12
CA VAL A 139 -8.81 -9.95 -11.83
C VAL A 139 -8.37 -8.52 -11.53
N LEU A 140 -9.30 -7.56 -11.57
CA LEU A 140 -8.98 -6.15 -11.25
C LEU A 140 -8.49 -5.99 -9.81
N LEU A 141 -9.17 -6.60 -8.84
CA LEU A 141 -8.76 -6.51 -7.44
C LEU A 141 -7.43 -7.23 -7.18
N ASN A 142 -7.17 -8.36 -7.85
CA ASN A 142 -5.88 -9.05 -7.78
C ASN A 142 -4.73 -8.25 -8.43
N ARG A 143 -4.99 -7.49 -9.51
CA ARG A 143 -4.01 -6.54 -10.08
C ARG A 143 -3.64 -5.46 -9.07
N VAL A 144 -4.64 -4.86 -8.41
CA VAL A 144 -4.42 -3.89 -7.32
C VAL A 144 -3.57 -4.52 -6.20
N ARG A 145 -3.92 -5.73 -5.75
CA ARG A 145 -3.15 -6.47 -4.73
C ARG A 145 -1.67 -6.61 -5.13
N ARG A 146 -1.38 -7.16 -6.31
CA ARG A 146 0.01 -7.38 -6.75
C ARG A 146 0.80 -6.07 -6.84
N ARG A 147 0.15 -5.00 -7.29
CA ARG A 147 0.75 -3.67 -7.39
C ARG A 147 1.07 -3.09 -6.02
N VAL A 148 0.14 -3.20 -5.06
CA VAL A 148 0.37 -2.86 -3.64
C VAL A 148 1.55 -3.63 -3.09
N GLU A 149 1.62 -4.94 -3.33
CA GLU A 149 2.70 -5.79 -2.81
C GLU A 149 4.08 -5.34 -3.33
N SER A 150 4.19 -5.13 -4.64
CA SER A 150 5.43 -4.68 -5.27
C SER A 150 5.87 -3.29 -4.76
N TRP A 151 4.94 -2.33 -4.71
CA TRP A 151 5.25 -0.98 -4.23
C TRP A 151 5.54 -0.94 -2.73
N THR A 152 4.93 -1.81 -1.93
CA THR A 152 5.25 -1.90 -0.50
C THR A 152 6.69 -2.33 -0.29
N ASP A 153 7.17 -3.34 -1.02
CA ASP A 153 8.57 -3.76 -0.93
C ASP A 153 9.53 -2.64 -1.35
N ALA A 154 9.20 -1.90 -2.42
CA ALA A 154 9.99 -0.75 -2.85
C ALA A 154 10.01 0.39 -1.81
N LEU A 155 8.88 0.64 -1.13
CA LEU A 155 8.77 1.70 -0.12
C LEU A 155 9.34 1.29 1.25
N LEU A 156 9.52 0.00 1.52
CA LEU A 156 10.24 -0.47 2.70
C LEU A 156 11.77 -0.39 2.53
N ALA A 157 12.27 -0.40 1.30
CA ALA A 157 13.69 -0.40 0.99
C ALA A 157 14.53 0.69 1.69
N PRO A 158 14.10 1.97 1.79
CA PRO A 158 14.86 3.00 2.51
C PRO A 158 15.07 2.68 4.00
N ILE A 159 14.12 1.96 4.61
CA ILE A 159 14.19 1.53 6.02
C ILE A 159 15.03 0.25 6.12
N ALA A 160 14.87 -0.66 5.15
CA ALA A 160 15.59 -1.94 5.06
C ALA A 160 17.11 -1.80 4.97
N LEU A 161 17.61 -0.66 4.48
CA LEU A 161 19.05 -0.35 4.43
C LEU A 161 19.74 -0.42 5.80
N GLU A 162 19.04 0.00 6.85
CA GLU A 162 19.63 0.17 8.18
C GLU A 162 18.94 -0.69 9.24
N HIS A 163 17.80 -1.31 8.92
CA HIS A 163 16.95 -2.05 9.85
C HIS A 163 16.34 -3.29 9.22
N ASP A 164 16.20 -4.36 10.00
CA ASP A 164 15.48 -5.55 9.56
C ASP A 164 13.97 -5.27 9.53
N VAL A 165 13.42 -5.23 8.31
CA VAL A 165 11.98 -5.10 8.03
C VAL A 165 11.46 -6.30 7.22
N GLY A 166 12.20 -7.42 7.19
CA GLY A 166 11.87 -8.55 6.34
C GLY A 166 10.47 -9.12 6.60
N SER A 167 10.07 -9.19 7.87
CA SER A 167 8.73 -9.63 8.28
C SER A 167 7.59 -8.71 7.84
N LEU A 168 7.89 -7.48 7.43
CA LEU A 168 6.92 -6.49 6.94
C LEU A 168 6.88 -6.42 5.42
N ALA A 169 7.86 -6.99 4.73
CA ALA A 169 7.86 -7.11 3.27
C ALA A 169 6.89 -8.21 2.81
N PHE A 170 6.39 -8.10 1.59
CA PHE A 170 5.73 -9.23 0.92
C PHE A 170 6.75 -10.15 0.25
N GLY A 171 7.77 -9.55 -0.37
CA GLY A 171 8.92 -10.26 -0.94
C GLY A 171 10.20 -9.75 -0.31
N GLU A 172 10.70 -10.45 0.71
CA GLU A 172 11.92 -10.06 1.44
C GLU A 172 13.14 -9.90 0.52
N ALA A 173 13.31 -10.81 -0.45
CA ALA A 173 14.38 -10.72 -1.46
C ALA A 173 14.23 -9.48 -2.34
N ARG A 174 13.04 -9.21 -2.85
CA ARG A 174 12.73 -8.03 -3.68
C ARG A 174 12.92 -6.72 -2.90
N CYS A 175 12.51 -6.69 -1.62
CA CYS A 175 12.74 -5.54 -0.75
C CYS A 175 14.25 -5.25 -0.58
N ARG A 176 15.07 -6.31 -0.40
CA ARG A 176 16.54 -6.17 -0.34
C ARG A 176 17.15 -5.69 -1.65
N GLU A 177 16.70 -6.22 -2.79
CA GLU A 177 17.15 -5.75 -4.11
C GLU A 177 16.89 -4.24 -4.28
N PHE A 178 15.68 -3.78 -3.95
CA PHE A 178 15.37 -2.34 -3.96
C PHE A 178 16.24 -1.54 -2.98
N ALA A 179 16.61 -2.11 -1.83
CA ALA A 179 17.49 -1.45 -0.88
C ALA A 179 18.90 -1.30 -1.45
N LEU A 180 19.44 -2.34 -2.09
CA LEU A 180 20.75 -2.29 -2.75
C LEU A 180 20.78 -1.24 -3.87
N ASP A 181 19.78 -1.25 -4.76
CA ASP A 181 19.64 -0.25 -5.83
C ASP A 181 19.61 1.18 -5.28
N LEU A 182 18.95 1.38 -4.14
CA LEU A 182 18.86 2.67 -3.49
C LEU A 182 20.21 3.11 -2.90
N ALA A 183 20.97 2.19 -2.30
CA ALA A 183 22.32 2.46 -1.79
C ALA A 183 23.28 2.90 -2.92
N GLU A 184 23.21 2.25 -4.08
CA GLU A 184 24.01 2.61 -5.26
C GLU A 184 23.65 4.01 -5.75
N ARG A 185 22.36 4.32 -5.90
CA ARG A 185 21.90 5.67 -6.32
C ARG A 185 22.29 6.77 -5.34
N ARG A 186 22.31 6.44 -4.04
CA ARG A 186 22.79 7.34 -2.98
C ARG A 186 24.28 7.64 -3.11
N HIS A 187 25.07 6.62 -3.40
CA HIS A 187 26.49 6.80 -3.70
C HIS A 187 26.72 7.73 -4.90
N ASP A 188 25.89 7.61 -5.93
CA ASP A 188 25.99 8.40 -7.17
C ASP A 188 25.34 9.80 -7.08
N GLY A 189 24.76 10.17 -5.93
CA GLY A 189 24.11 11.47 -5.73
C GLY A 189 22.79 11.66 -6.50
N LEU A 190 22.17 10.56 -6.94
CA LEU A 190 20.93 10.55 -7.74
C LEU A 190 19.65 10.35 -6.90
N GLU A 191 19.73 10.53 -5.58
CA GLU A 191 18.63 10.26 -4.64
C GLU A 191 17.36 11.06 -4.97
N GLU A 192 17.51 12.37 -5.19
CA GLU A 192 16.35 13.25 -5.36
C GLU A 192 15.61 13.06 -6.69
N PRO A 193 16.29 13.00 -7.84
CA PRO A 193 15.65 12.63 -9.10
C PRO A 193 14.98 11.26 -9.02
N ALA A 194 15.64 10.26 -8.42
CA ALA A 194 15.08 8.91 -8.27
C ALA A 194 13.83 8.90 -7.38
N ARG A 195 13.83 9.69 -6.30
CA ARG A 195 12.67 9.88 -5.42
C ARG A 195 11.49 10.51 -6.15
N GLN A 196 11.73 11.61 -6.88
CA GLN A 196 10.68 12.29 -7.65
C GLN A 196 10.08 11.34 -8.68
N LEU A 197 10.93 10.63 -9.41
CA LEU A 197 10.53 9.58 -10.34
C LEU A 197 9.67 8.52 -9.65
N ALA A 198 10.14 7.92 -8.55
CA ALA A 198 9.41 6.85 -7.90
C ALA A 198 8.05 7.32 -7.35
N MET A 199 7.96 8.54 -6.80
CA MET A 199 6.69 9.14 -6.38
C MET A 199 5.73 9.32 -7.56
N ALA A 200 6.27 9.82 -8.67
CA ALA A 200 5.54 10.01 -9.90
C ALA A 200 4.98 8.66 -10.40
N SER A 201 5.84 7.64 -10.47
CA SER A 201 5.48 6.30 -10.94
C SER A 201 4.46 5.63 -10.02
N LEU A 202 4.53 5.87 -8.72
CA LEU A 202 3.52 5.42 -7.77
C LEU A 202 2.16 6.06 -8.06
N GLN A 203 2.10 7.37 -8.28
CA GLN A 203 0.85 8.07 -8.59
C GLN A 203 0.24 7.60 -9.91
N ALA A 204 1.08 7.44 -10.93
CA ALA A 204 0.72 6.84 -12.22
C ALA A 204 0.14 5.43 -12.05
N ALA A 205 0.83 4.58 -11.28
CA ALA A 205 0.46 3.21 -10.99
C ALA A 205 -0.92 3.07 -10.31
N PHE A 206 -1.44 4.08 -9.60
CA PHE A 206 -2.74 3.99 -8.93
C PHE A 206 -3.79 4.99 -9.44
N ARG A 207 -3.50 5.68 -10.55
CA ARG A 207 -4.39 6.68 -11.16
C ARG A 207 -5.78 6.10 -11.47
N ASP A 208 -5.81 4.93 -12.09
CA ASP A 208 -7.04 4.26 -12.55
C ASP A 208 -7.69 3.37 -11.48
N THR A 209 -7.17 3.40 -10.25
CA THR A 209 -7.86 2.74 -9.14
C THR A 209 -9.15 3.49 -8.87
N GLU A 210 -10.24 2.75 -8.64
CA GLU A 210 -11.60 3.28 -8.47
C GLU A 210 -11.67 4.53 -7.61
N SER A 211 -12.60 5.43 -7.93
CA SER A 211 -12.79 6.71 -7.23
C SER A 211 -13.60 6.60 -5.94
N LEU A 212 -14.28 5.47 -5.71
CA LEU A 212 -15.12 5.27 -4.53
C LEU A 212 -14.26 4.97 -3.30
N THR A 213 -14.45 5.75 -2.26
CA THR A 213 -13.74 5.63 -0.98
C THR A 213 -14.70 5.15 0.11
N ALA A 214 -14.32 4.11 0.85
CA ALA A 214 -15.17 3.57 1.92
C ALA A 214 -15.13 4.45 3.18
N ASN A 215 -13.94 4.88 3.62
CA ASN A 215 -13.75 5.61 4.87
C ASN A 215 -12.91 6.87 4.67
N ALA A 216 -13.41 7.81 3.87
CA ALA A 216 -12.66 9.02 3.49
C ALA A 216 -12.23 9.90 4.68
N ASP A 217 -13.04 9.92 5.73
CA ASP A 217 -12.81 10.62 7.00
C ASP A 217 -11.65 10.00 7.76
N LEU A 218 -11.69 8.68 7.97
CA LEU A 218 -10.66 7.96 8.73
C LEU A 218 -9.35 7.90 7.97
N ASN A 219 -9.38 7.77 6.65
CA ASN A 219 -8.18 7.87 5.83
C ASN A 219 -7.49 9.23 6.06
N ALA A 220 -8.26 10.33 6.03
CA ALA A 220 -7.70 11.68 6.26
C ALA A 220 -7.09 11.83 7.66
N GLN A 221 -7.79 11.35 8.69
CA GLN A 221 -7.30 11.40 10.08
C GLN A 221 -6.00 10.61 10.24
N ILE A 222 -5.92 9.41 9.68
CA ILE A 222 -4.71 8.58 9.70
C ILE A 222 -3.55 9.29 9.00
N ALA A 223 -3.77 9.85 7.82
CA ALA A 223 -2.71 10.58 7.11
C ALA A 223 -2.21 11.80 7.87
N VAL A 224 -3.11 12.57 8.47
CA VAL A 224 -2.74 13.74 9.29
C VAL A 224 -1.94 13.29 10.50
N ALA A 225 -2.40 12.27 11.23
CA ALA A 225 -1.70 11.76 12.41
C ALA A 225 -0.30 11.25 12.07
N VAL A 226 -0.17 10.40 11.04
CA VAL A 226 1.12 9.88 10.59
C VAL A 226 2.05 11.00 10.16
N ARG A 227 1.62 11.89 9.25
CA ARG A 227 2.46 13.03 8.79
C ARG A 227 2.92 13.91 9.94
N SER A 228 2.04 14.15 10.92
CA SER A 228 2.35 14.96 12.09
C SER A 228 3.39 14.28 12.99
N CYS A 229 3.33 12.95 13.19
CA CYS A 229 4.35 12.21 13.93
C CYS A 229 5.74 12.34 13.32
N VAL A 230 5.83 12.42 11.99
CA VAL A 230 7.12 12.51 11.27
C VAL A 230 7.52 13.93 10.86
N GLY A 231 6.74 14.93 11.23
CA GLY A 231 7.00 16.34 10.90
C GLY A 231 6.88 16.67 9.41
N ILE A 232 6.18 15.85 8.62
CA ILE A 232 6.01 16.08 7.18
C ILE A 232 4.92 17.13 6.96
N GLN A 233 5.29 18.25 6.36
CA GLN A 233 4.35 19.25 5.88
C GLN A 233 3.74 18.81 4.53
N PRO A 234 2.45 19.09 4.27
CA PRO A 234 1.86 18.80 2.97
C PRO A 234 2.58 19.60 1.87
N ALA A 235 3.17 18.90 0.90
CA ALA A 235 3.84 19.52 -0.23
C ALA A 235 2.82 20.27 -1.11
N LYS A 236 3.15 21.52 -1.50
CA LYS A 236 2.53 22.16 -2.67
C LYS A 236 3.10 21.49 -3.92
N LEU A 237 2.37 20.52 -4.49
CA LEU A 237 2.76 19.82 -5.72
C LEU A 237 2.75 20.81 -6.91
N GLY A 238 3.94 21.07 -7.49
CA GLY A 238 4.10 21.80 -8.75
C GLY A 238 3.93 20.85 -9.94
N GLY A 239 2.99 21.18 -10.82
CA GLY A 239 2.50 20.34 -11.92
C GLY A 239 3.25 20.47 -13.24
N ASP A 240 2.78 19.65 -14.18
CA ASP A 240 3.02 19.59 -15.63
C ASP A 240 4.24 18.81 -16.14
N ARG A 241 5.48 19.07 -15.74
CA ARG A 241 6.63 18.36 -16.36
C ARG A 241 6.77 16.89 -15.96
N LEU A 242 6.30 16.55 -14.76
CA LEU A 242 6.32 15.19 -14.22
C LEU A 242 5.24 14.31 -14.88
N ALA A 243 4.12 14.92 -15.29
CA ALA A 243 2.99 14.21 -15.88
C ALA A 243 3.32 13.67 -17.27
N ASP A 244 3.98 14.47 -18.12
CA ASP A 244 4.33 14.08 -19.49
C ASP A 244 5.37 12.96 -19.55
N TRP A 245 6.32 12.97 -18.61
CA TRP A 245 7.34 11.93 -18.52
C TRP A 245 6.77 10.64 -17.91
N LEU A 246 5.84 10.76 -16.96
CA LEU A 246 5.16 9.61 -16.37
C LEU A 246 4.30 8.83 -17.36
N THR A 247 3.59 9.54 -18.23
CA THR A 247 2.81 8.90 -19.29
C THR A 247 3.68 8.04 -20.19
N ARG A 248 4.94 8.45 -20.44
CA ARG A 248 5.88 7.66 -21.26
C ARG A 248 6.41 6.43 -20.53
N MET A 249 6.74 6.54 -19.25
CA MET A 249 7.23 5.39 -18.47
C MET A 249 6.16 4.36 -18.19
N GLN A 250 4.92 4.80 -17.96
CA GLN A 250 3.80 3.89 -17.74
C GLN A 250 3.47 3.12 -19.02
N GLN A 251 3.49 3.79 -20.18
CA GLN A 251 3.36 3.13 -21.47
C GLN A 251 4.43 2.04 -21.65
N MET A 252 5.69 2.36 -21.34
CA MET A 252 6.80 1.42 -21.54
C MET A 252 6.72 0.20 -20.60
N ALA A 253 6.24 0.38 -19.36
CA ALA A 253 6.04 -0.71 -18.41
C ALA A 253 4.84 -1.60 -18.77
N GLU A 254 3.75 -1.00 -19.25
CA GLU A 254 2.57 -1.73 -19.73
C GLU A 254 2.89 -2.51 -21.01
N ASP A 255 3.66 -1.92 -21.93
CA ASP A 255 4.14 -2.59 -23.14
C ASP A 255 5.04 -3.78 -22.80
N THR A 256 5.94 -3.64 -21.82
CA THR A 256 6.83 -4.73 -21.37
C THR A 256 6.02 -5.86 -20.72
N GLN A 257 5.02 -5.54 -19.90
CA GLN A 257 4.16 -6.55 -19.29
C GLN A 257 3.28 -7.25 -20.33
N SER A 258 2.79 -6.54 -21.34
CA SER A 258 2.01 -7.13 -22.44
C SER A 258 2.87 -8.09 -23.27
N LEU A 259 4.11 -7.73 -23.56
CA LEU A 259 5.05 -8.60 -24.29
C LEU A 259 5.40 -9.87 -23.50
N LEU A 260 5.55 -9.75 -22.18
CA LEU A 260 5.76 -10.92 -21.31
C LEU A 260 4.53 -11.84 -21.30
N ASP A 261 3.33 -11.26 -21.20
CA ASP A 261 2.09 -12.03 -21.23
C ASP A 261 1.90 -12.76 -22.59
N GLU A 262 2.29 -12.14 -23.71
CA GLU A 262 2.30 -12.78 -25.05
C GLU A 262 3.31 -13.93 -25.15
N LEU A 263 4.52 -13.76 -24.59
CA LEU A 263 5.54 -14.82 -24.56
C LEU A 263 5.08 -16.04 -23.76
N TYR A 264 4.42 -15.83 -22.62
CA TYR A 264 3.85 -16.92 -21.82
C TYR A 264 2.74 -17.69 -22.55
N VAL A 265 1.93 -17.00 -23.37
CA VAL A 265 0.90 -17.64 -24.20
C VAL A 265 1.54 -18.49 -25.30
N LEU A 266 2.59 -17.99 -25.95
CA LEU A 266 3.31 -18.71 -27.02
C LEU A 266 4.03 -19.96 -26.48
N GLU A 267 4.67 -19.88 -25.32
CA GLU A 267 5.30 -21.04 -24.66
C GLU A 267 4.26 -22.10 -24.24
N GLY A 268 3.09 -21.66 -23.76
CA GLY A 268 1.98 -22.55 -23.42
C GLY A 268 1.35 -23.25 -24.64
N MET A 269 1.45 -22.66 -25.83
CA MET A 269 0.99 -23.28 -27.10
C MET A 269 2.02 -24.26 -27.66
N GLY A 270 3.33 -23.99 -27.49
CA GLY A 270 4.40 -24.90 -27.90
C GLY A 270 4.41 -26.24 -27.17
N GLN A 271 4.00 -26.25 -25.88
CA GLN A 271 3.89 -27.48 -25.09
C GLN A 271 2.65 -28.33 -25.41
N ARG A 272 1.69 -27.84 -26.21
CA ARG A 272 0.50 -28.60 -26.63
C ARG A 272 0.63 -29.24 -28.02
N LEU A 273 1.74 -28.96 -28.72
CA LEU A 273 2.03 -29.48 -30.07
C LEU A 273 3.22 -30.45 -30.09
N ALA A 274 3.73 -30.84 -28.92
CA ALA A 274 4.69 -31.93 -28.72
C ALA A 274 4.02 -33.10 -27.99
#